data_AF-A0A968I4R5-F1
#
_entry.id   AF-A0A968I4R5-F1
#
_cell.length_a   1.000
_cell.length_b   1.000
_cell.length_c   1.000
_cell.angle_alpha   90.00
_cell.angle_beta   90.00
_cell.angle_gamma   90.00
#
_symmetry.space_group_name_H-M   'P 1'
#
loop_
_entity.id
_entity.type
_entity.pdbx_description
1 polymer ?
#
loop_
_entity_poly.entity_id
_entity_poly.type
_entity_poly.pdbx_seq_one_letter_code
_entity_poly.pdbx_strand_id
1 'polypeptide(L)'
;MNWRDACCRIVLLQGCGQTAEQYQKPVGDASKIVSTCDQRNPTDMTLYSIGGHMHLLAKSIKIELNPGTNSAKTLLHIPKWDFHWQGNYWFKTPVQIKRGDVIRTTCVFDNSVANQPVVAGKKTNPKYVMWAEATTDEMCLAILMANVKPNS
;
A
#
# COMPACT_ATOMS: atom_id res chain seq x y z
N MET A 1 24.19 3.94 -3.37
CA MET A 1 22.88 3.43 -3.83
C MET A 1 23.15 2.63 -5.10
N ASN A 2 22.81 1.34 -5.12
CA ASN A 2 23.09 0.48 -6.29
C ASN A 2 22.05 0.76 -7.38
N TRP A 3 22.47 0.84 -8.64
CA TRP A 3 21.62 1.25 -9.77
C TRP A 3 20.43 0.31 -10.02
N ARG A 4 20.57 -0.97 -9.68
CA ARG A 4 19.47 -1.96 -9.82
C ARG A 4 18.32 -1.69 -8.83
N ASP A 5 18.64 -1.30 -7.61
CA ASP A 5 17.65 -1.04 -6.55
C ASP A 5 16.90 0.28 -6.80
N ALA A 6 17.58 1.27 -7.40
CA ALA A 6 16.97 2.55 -7.76
C ALA A 6 15.90 2.39 -8.84
N CYS A 7 16.12 1.56 -9.87
CA CYS A 7 15.12 1.30 -10.92
C CYS A 7 13.86 0.64 -10.36
N CYS A 8 13.98 -0.39 -9.52
CA CYS A 8 12.81 -1.09 -8.98
C CYS A 8 11.91 -0.16 -8.13
N ARG A 9 12.55 0.71 -7.34
CA ARG A 9 11.86 1.76 -6.55
C ARG A 9 11.08 2.73 -7.44
N ILE A 10 11.66 3.19 -8.55
CA ILE A 10 11.01 4.12 -9.48
C ILE A 10 9.80 3.48 -10.19
N VAL A 11 9.89 2.21 -10.59
CA VAL A 11 8.79 1.50 -11.28
C VAL A 11 7.55 1.39 -10.39
N LEU A 12 7.72 1.04 -9.11
CA LEU A 12 6.62 0.94 -8.16
C LEU A 12 5.97 2.31 -7.86
N LEU A 13 6.78 3.37 -7.78
CA LEU A 13 6.30 4.74 -7.58
C LEU A 13 5.45 5.22 -8.76
N GLN A 14 5.93 5.02 -9.99
CA GLN A 14 5.24 5.46 -11.21
C GLN A 14 3.90 4.74 -11.41
N GLY A 15 3.81 3.45 -11.07
CA GLY A 15 2.56 2.69 -11.15
C GLY A 15 1.42 3.32 -10.34
N CYS A 16 1.73 4.03 -9.27
CA CYS A 16 0.78 4.71 -8.39
C CYS A 16 0.67 6.24 -8.62
N GLY A 17 1.27 6.76 -9.69
CA GLY A 17 1.33 8.20 -9.97
C GLY A 17 2.09 8.99 -8.90
N GLN A 18 2.99 8.32 -8.16
CA GLN A 18 3.80 8.95 -7.11
C GLN A 18 5.18 9.34 -7.66
N THR A 19 5.78 10.38 -7.10
CA THR A 19 7.17 10.80 -7.41
C THR A 19 8.09 10.59 -6.21
N ALA A 20 9.40 10.54 -6.45
CA ALA A 20 10.40 10.35 -5.38
C ALA A 20 10.38 11.52 -4.37
N GLU A 21 10.01 12.72 -4.81
CA GLU A 21 9.94 13.93 -3.99
C GLU A 21 8.83 13.84 -2.93
N GLN A 22 7.73 13.12 -3.21
CA GLN A 22 6.63 12.93 -2.25
C GLN A 22 7.05 12.11 -1.01
N TYR A 23 8.18 11.41 -1.08
CA TYR A 23 8.77 10.63 0.01
C TYR A 23 9.96 11.32 0.70
N GLN A 24 10.36 12.52 0.26
CA GLN A 24 11.39 13.34 0.92
C GLN A 24 10.84 14.08 2.14
N LYS A 25 10.28 13.36 3.12
CA LYS A 25 9.86 13.94 4.40
C LYS A 25 11.00 13.95 5.43
N PRO A 26 10.98 14.85 6.43
CA PRO A 26 12.01 14.91 7.46
C PRO A 26 12.13 13.57 8.17
N VAL A 27 13.34 13.04 8.16
CA VAL A 27 13.70 11.77 8.80
C VAL A 27 13.57 11.91 10.31
N GLY A 28 12.84 11.03 10.98
CA GLY A 28 12.79 10.94 12.45
C GLY A 28 11.71 11.75 13.17
N ASP A 29 11.14 12.78 12.53
CA ASP A 29 10.06 13.62 13.11
C ASP A 29 8.67 13.32 12.53
N ALA A 30 8.61 12.53 11.45
CA ALA A 30 7.36 12.23 10.75
C ALA A 30 6.60 11.07 11.43
N SER A 31 5.84 11.38 12.48
CA SER A 31 4.95 10.43 13.17
C SER A 31 3.70 10.04 12.36
N LYS A 32 3.42 10.76 11.27
CA LYS A 32 2.33 10.45 10.34
C LYS A 32 2.72 10.75 8.89
N ILE A 33 3.10 9.69 8.17
CA ILE A 33 3.33 9.71 6.73
C ILE A 33 2.14 9.04 6.06
N VAL A 34 1.45 9.74 5.17
CA VAL A 34 0.33 9.19 4.41
C VAL A 34 0.79 8.94 2.98
N SER A 35 0.56 7.74 2.48
CA SER A 35 0.79 7.36 1.09
C SER A 35 -0.52 6.89 0.47
N THR A 36 -0.77 7.27 -0.78
CA THR A 36 -1.98 6.90 -1.51
C THR A 36 -1.63 6.41 -2.90
N CYS A 37 -2.33 5.39 -3.40
CA CYS A 37 -2.16 4.86 -4.74
C CYS A 37 -3.53 4.56 -5.36
N ASP A 38 -3.82 5.20 -6.49
CA ASP A 38 -5.02 4.95 -7.29
C ASP A 38 -4.69 4.05 -8.46
N GLN A 39 -5.36 2.92 -8.54
CA GLN A 39 -5.25 1.97 -9.65
C GLN A 39 -6.57 1.94 -10.40
N ARG A 40 -6.54 2.37 -11.67
CA ARG A 40 -7.70 2.24 -12.55
C ARG A 40 -7.74 0.83 -13.13
N ASN A 41 -8.85 0.15 -12.89
CA ASN A 41 -9.03 -1.21 -13.33
C ASN A 41 -9.20 -1.30 -14.86
N PRO A 42 -8.36 -2.05 -15.61
CA PRO A 42 -8.41 -2.07 -17.07
C PRO A 42 -9.48 -3.00 -17.65
N THR A 43 -10.11 -3.85 -16.85
CA THR A 43 -11.02 -4.91 -17.33
C THR A 43 -12.03 -5.33 -16.26
N ASP A 44 -13.16 -5.93 -16.63
CA ASP A 44 -14.14 -6.43 -15.65
C ASP A 44 -13.54 -7.59 -14.81
N MET A 45 -13.72 -7.56 -13.50
CA MET A 45 -13.30 -8.65 -12.62
C MET A 45 -14.30 -8.91 -11.48
N THR A 46 -14.25 -10.12 -10.95
CA THR A 46 -14.95 -10.50 -9.72
C THR A 46 -13.93 -10.75 -8.62
N LEU A 47 -13.96 -9.91 -7.58
CA LEU A 47 -13.04 -9.93 -6.46
C LEU A 47 -13.56 -10.83 -5.32
N TYR A 48 -12.76 -11.81 -4.90
CA TYR A 48 -13.12 -12.80 -3.88
C TYR A 48 -12.48 -12.53 -2.53
N SER A 49 -11.22 -12.07 -2.52
CA SER A 49 -10.53 -11.67 -1.32
C SER A 49 -9.63 -10.47 -1.56
N ILE A 50 -9.29 -9.78 -0.48
CA ILE A 50 -8.40 -8.63 -0.48
C ILE A 50 -7.41 -8.72 0.68
N GLY A 51 -6.16 -8.40 0.41
CA GLY A 51 -5.09 -8.31 1.41
C GLY A 51 -4.47 -6.92 1.41
N GLY A 52 -4.00 -6.48 2.57
CA GLY A 52 -3.06 -5.38 2.67
C GLY A 52 -1.64 -5.91 2.74
N HIS A 53 -0.67 -5.21 2.16
CA HIS A 53 0.75 -5.50 2.37
C HIS A 53 1.53 -4.24 2.71
N MET A 54 2.14 -4.23 3.89
CA MET A 54 2.93 -3.12 4.43
C MET A 54 4.06 -3.65 5.31
N HIS A 55 5.13 -2.87 5.51
CA HIS A 55 6.26 -3.29 6.35
C HIS A 55 6.12 -2.77 7.79
N LEU A 56 7.24 -2.52 8.48
CA LEU A 56 7.31 -2.46 9.93
C LEU A 56 6.92 -1.09 10.51
N LEU A 57 6.98 -0.01 9.72
CA LEU A 57 6.58 1.34 10.15
C LEU A 57 5.08 1.60 9.96
N ALA A 58 4.38 0.65 9.33
CA ALA A 58 2.96 0.72 9.04
C ALA A 58 2.09 0.87 10.29
N LYS A 59 1.05 1.71 10.19
CA LYS A 59 0.08 1.99 11.25
C LYS A 59 -1.35 1.73 10.83
N SER A 60 -1.69 1.92 9.56
CA SER A 60 -3.02 1.58 9.05
C SER A 60 -3.01 1.42 7.54
N ILE A 61 -3.93 0.60 7.04
CA ILE A 61 -4.28 0.51 5.61
C ILE A 61 -5.78 0.64 5.41
N LYS A 62 -6.16 1.35 4.36
CA LYS A 62 -7.53 1.45 3.87
C LYS A 62 -7.53 1.24 2.36
N ILE A 63 -8.39 0.34 1.88
CA ILE A 63 -8.57 0.07 0.46
C ILE A 63 -10.02 0.36 0.10
N GLU A 64 -10.21 1.19 -0.91
CA GLU A 64 -11.52 1.71 -1.32
C GLU A 64 -11.73 1.51 -2.82
N LEU A 65 -12.96 1.18 -3.19
CA LEU A 65 -13.46 1.18 -4.55
C LEU A 65 -14.17 2.51 -4.82
N ASN A 66 -13.84 3.15 -5.94
CA ASN A 66 -14.43 4.39 -6.44
C ASN A 66 -14.55 5.50 -5.37
N PRO A 67 -13.47 5.83 -4.63
CA PRO A 67 -13.53 6.86 -3.59
C PRO A 67 -13.98 8.21 -4.16
N GLY A 68 -14.86 8.91 -3.42
CA GLY A 68 -15.37 10.23 -3.81
C GLY A 68 -16.50 10.20 -4.85
N THR A 69 -17.00 9.02 -5.25
CA THR A 69 -18.18 8.88 -6.09
C THR A 69 -19.38 8.37 -5.28
N ASN A 70 -20.58 8.37 -5.89
CA ASN A 70 -21.78 7.77 -5.29
C ASN A 70 -21.69 6.24 -5.19
N SER A 71 -20.74 5.59 -5.87
CA SER A 71 -20.49 4.15 -5.81
C SER A 71 -19.34 3.77 -4.87
N ALA A 72 -18.85 4.72 -4.06
CA ALA A 72 -17.75 4.50 -3.15
C ALA A 72 -18.03 3.36 -2.16
N LYS A 73 -17.06 2.44 -2.03
CA LYS A 73 -17.14 1.31 -1.09
C LYS A 73 -15.80 1.06 -0.44
N THR A 74 -15.77 0.94 0.88
CA THR A 74 -14.58 0.43 1.59
C THR A 74 -14.49 -1.10 1.40
N LEU A 75 -13.37 -1.56 0.85
CA LEU A 75 -13.08 -2.98 0.61
C LEU A 75 -12.32 -3.61 1.78
N LEU A 76 -11.35 -2.87 2.34
CA LEU A 76 -10.60 -3.27 3.52
C LEU A 76 -10.28 -2.03 4.35
N HIS A 77 -10.38 -2.12 5.67
CA HIS A 77 -9.92 -1.06 6.57
C HIS A 77 -9.36 -1.67 7.85
N ILE A 78 -8.05 -1.51 8.02
CA ILE A 78 -7.32 -1.95 9.21
C ILE A 78 -6.73 -0.68 9.84
N PRO A 79 -7.42 -0.08 10.83
CA PRO A 79 -7.01 1.20 11.43
C PRO A 79 -5.83 1.07 12.40
N LYS A 80 -5.48 -0.16 12.80
CA LYS A 80 -4.34 -0.50 13.65
C LYS A 80 -3.63 -1.69 13.04
N TRP A 81 -2.72 -1.43 12.11
CA TRP A 81 -1.99 -2.47 11.39
C TRP A 81 -1.08 -3.26 12.33
N ASP A 82 -1.04 -4.58 12.12
CA ASP A 82 -0.03 -5.48 12.67
C ASP A 82 0.74 -6.08 11.50
N PHE A 83 2.08 -6.13 11.60
CA PHE A 83 2.94 -6.67 10.56
C PHE A 83 2.60 -8.12 10.18
N HIS A 84 1.99 -8.91 11.07
CA HIS A 84 1.59 -10.29 10.80
C HIS A 84 0.27 -10.40 10.04
N TRP A 85 -0.45 -9.30 9.82
CA TRP A 85 -1.75 -9.28 9.13
C TRP A 85 -1.65 -9.15 7.61
N GLN A 86 -0.63 -9.78 7.02
CA GLN A 86 -0.36 -9.83 5.57
C GLN A 86 -1.31 -10.77 4.79
N GLY A 87 -2.23 -11.44 5.48
CA GLY A 87 -3.13 -12.43 4.90
C GLY A 87 -4.27 -11.81 4.08
N ASN A 88 -4.95 -12.67 3.31
CA ASN A 88 -6.14 -12.31 2.56
C ASN A 88 -7.40 -12.39 3.44
N TYR A 89 -8.25 -11.37 3.33
CA TYR A 89 -9.58 -11.31 3.91
C TYR A 89 -10.63 -11.61 2.84
N TRP A 90 -11.46 -12.62 3.09
CA TRP A 90 -12.47 -13.07 2.14
C TRP A 90 -13.77 -12.29 2.27
N PHE A 91 -14.34 -11.88 1.13
CA PHE A 91 -15.66 -11.25 1.14
C PHE A 91 -16.75 -12.28 1.35
N LYS A 92 -17.74 -11.97 2.21
CA LYS A 92 -18.97 -12.78 2.34
C LYS A 92 -19.71 -12.89 1.01
N THR A 93 -19.66 -11.84 0.21
CA THR A 93 -20.23 -11.78 -1.13
C THR A 93 -19.18 -11.19 -2.07
N PRO A 94 -18.79 -11.88 -3.16
CA PRO A 94 -17.79 -11.37 -4.10
C PRO A 94 -18.15 -9.98 -4.62
N VAL A 95 -17.15 -9.12 -4.78
CA VAL A 95 -17.34 -7.74 -5.24
C VAL A 95 -17.11 -7.67 -6.74
N GLN A 96 -18.07 -7.10 -7.47
CA GLN A 96 -17.90 -6.82 -8.89
C GLN A 96 -17.11 -5.53 -9.05
N ILE A 97 -16.03 -5.59 -9.81
CA ILE A 97 -15.23 -4.43 -10.20
C ILE A 97 -15.35 -4.32 -11.72
N LYS A 98 -15.75 -3.14 -12.20
CA LYS A 98 -15.92 -2.86 -13.62
C LYS A 98 -14.66 -2.26 -14.21
N ARG A 99 -14.51 -2.41 -15.52
CA ARG A 99 -13.54 -1.64 -16.28
C ARG A 99 -13.74 -0.15 -16.01
N GLY A 100 -12.66 0.54 -15.67
CA GLY A 100 -12.66 1.97 -15.37
C GLY A 100 -12.90 2.30 -13.89
N ASP A 101 -13.36 1.35 -13.07
CA ASP A 101 -13.41 1.55 -11.61
C ASP A 101 -12.00 1.86 -11.06
N VAL A 102 -11.94 2.63 -9.98
CA VAL A 102 -10.69 3.04 -9.33
C VAL A 102 -10.59 2.35 -7.97
N ILE A 103 -9.51 1.63 -7.74
CA ILE A 103 -9.16 1.10 -6.42
C ILE A 103 -8.09 2.01 -5.82
N ARG A 104 -8.40 2.65 -4.69
CA ARG A 104 -7.46 3.46 -3.92
C ARG A 104 -6.96 2.69 -2.72
N THR A 105 -5.64 2.59 -2.61
CA THR A 105 -4.96 2.11 -1.39
C THR A 105 -4.39 3.31 -0.65
N THR A 106 -4.71 3.45 0.63
CA THR A 106 -4.21 4.50 1.51
C THR A 106 -3.51 3.85 2.70
N CYS A 107 -2.27 4.25 2.94
CA CYS A 107 -1.44 3.75 4.02
C CYS A 107 -0.97 4.88 4.91
N VAL A 108 -0.85 4.58 6.20
CA VAL A 108 -0.23 5.47 7.18
C VAL A 108 0.96 4.76 7.79
N PHE A 109 2.07 5.48 7.90
CA PHE A 109 3.32 5.04 8.53
C PHE A 109 3.74 6.02 9.62
N ASP A 110 4.52 5.54 10.57
CA ASP A 110 5.16 6.32 11.63
C ASP A 110 6.67 6.05 11.59
N ASN A 111 7.43 7.01 11.06
CA ASN A 111 8.88 6.94 10.95
C ASN A 111 9.58 7.73 12.07
N SER A 112 8.92 7.93 13.21
CA SER A 112 9.53 8.60 14.36
C SER A 112 10.70 7.79 14.92
N VAL A 113 11.63 8.45 15.60
CA VAL A 113 12.71 7.77 16.36
C VAL A 113 12.14 6.76 17.36
N ALA A 114 11.00 7.08 17.97
CA ALA A 114 10.34 6.21 18.93
C ALA A 114 9.85 4.90 18.29
N ASN A 115 9.29 4.97 17.08
CA ASN A 115 8.65 3.84 16.39
C ASN A 115 9.59 2.99 15.51
N GLN A 116 10.90 3.23 15.54
CA GLN A 116 11.83 2.44 14.72
C GLN A 116 11.86 0.96 15.12
N PRO A 117 11.79 0.03 14.14
CA PRO A 117 11.80 -1.39 14.41
C PRO A 117 13.15 -1.88 14.95
N VAL A 118 13.12 -3.05 15.59
CA VAL A 118 14.33 -3.80 15.95
C VAL A 118 14.58 -4.85 14.88
N VAL A 119 15.72 -4.76 14.21
CA VAL A 119 16.16 -5.71 13.17
C VAL A 119 17.48 -6.32 13.61
N ALA A 120 17.58 -7.65 13.61
CA ALA A 120 18.77 -8.38 14.09
C ALA A 120 19.24 -7.92 15.49
N GLY A 121 18.29 -7.69 16.41
CA GLY A 121 18.57 -7.29 17.79
C GLY A 121 19.00 -5.82 17.98
N LYS A 122 18.98 -4.99 16.94
CA LYS A 122 19.32 -3.56 17.03
C LYS A 122 18.16 -2.68 16.57
N LYS A 123 17.86 -1.64 17.35
CA LYS A 123 16.90 -0.61 16.94
C LYS A 123 17.47 0.14 15.73
N THR A 124 16.68 0.27 14.67
CA THR A 124 17.12 1.00 13.48
C THR A 124 17.07 2.51 13.73
N ASN A 125 17.89 3.26 13.00
CA ASN A 125 17.73 4.71 12.93
C ASN A 125 16.69 5.04 11.85
N PRO A 126 15.89 6.09 12.02
CA PRO A 126 15.01 6.56 10.96
C PRO A 126 15.83 6.86 9.70
N LYS A 127 15.27 6.50 8.55
CA LYS A 127 15.84 6.76 7.22
C LYS A 127 14.74 7.29 6.31
N TYR A 128 15.12 7.74 5.12
CA TYR A 128 14.15 7.98 4.06
C TYR A 128 13.39 6.69 3.77
N VAL A 129 12.08 6.74 3.96
CA VAL A 129 11.18 5.64 3.67
C VAL A 129 10.68 5.83 2.25
N MET A 130 11.02 4.90 1.38
CA MET A 130 10.47 4.85 0.03
C MET A 130 9.67 3.57 -0.15
N TRP A 131 8.82 3.54 -1.17
CA TRP A 131 8.25 2.28 -1.64
C TRP A 131 9.34 1.39 -2.23
N ALA A 132 9.65 0.28 -1.57
CA ALA A 132 10.58 -0.72 -2.08
C ALA A 132 10.41 -2.08 -1.40
N GLU A 133 11.07 -3.10 -1.95
CA GLU A 133 10.95 -4.49 -1.51
C GLU A 133 11.80 -4.85 -0.28
N ALA A 134 12.81 -4.04 0.08
CA ALA A 134 13.61 -4.37 1.26
C ALA A 134 12.79 -4.15 2.54
N THR A 135 13.00 -5.01 3.53
CA THR A 135 12.29 -4.93 4.82
C THR A 135 12.52 -3.60 5.57
N THR A 136 13.58 -2.87 5.21
CA THR A 136 13.90 -1.55 5.75
C THR A 136 13.35 -0.38 4.94
N ASP A 137 12.81 -0.65 3.75
CA ASP A 137 11.94 0.26 3.01
C ASP A 137 10.48 -0.05 3.38
N GLU A 138 9.49 0.64 2.81
CA GLU A 138 8.07 0.36 3.09
C GLU A 138 7.31 -0.07 1.82
N MET A 139 6.13 -0.66 2.00
CA MET A 139 5.19 -0.97 0.93
C MET A 139 3.77 -0.55 1.33
N CYS A 140 2.93 -0.28 0.33
CA CYS A 140 1.50 0.01 0.51
C CYS A 140 0.68 -0.65 -0.59
N LEU A 141 0.57 -1.98 -0.57
CA LEU A 141 -0.11 -2.70 -1.64
C LEU A 141 -1.50 -3.17 -1.21
N ALA A 142 -2.42 -3.12 -2.16
CA ALA A 142 -3.61 -3.97 -2.16
C ALA A 142 -3.29 -5.25 -2.94
N ILE A 143 -3.46 -6.40 -2.29
CA ILE A 143 -3.38 -7.71 -2.94
C ILE A 143 -4.81 -8.15 -3.25
N LEU A 144 -5.11 -8.35 -4.53
CA LEU A 144 -6.43 -8.73 -5.00
C LEU A 144 -6.40 -10.18 -5.47
N MET A 145 -7.34 -11.00 -5.00
CA MET A 145 -7.59 -12.30 -5.58
C MET A 145 -8.94 -12.27 -6.29
N ALA A 146 -8.88 -12.29 -7.62
CA ALA A 146 -10.03 -12.07 -8.47
C ALA A 146 -10.04 -13.02 -9.67
N ASN A 147 -11.24 -13.28 -10.20
CA ASN A 147 -11.39 -13.81 -11.55
C ASN A 147 -11.46 -12.62 -12.52
N VAL A 148 -10.51 -12.55 -13.46
CA VAL A 148 -10.45 -11.54 -14.49
C VAL A 148 -11.24 -12.03 -15.70
N LYS A 149 -12.23 -11.24 -16.15
CA LYS A 149 -12.94 -11.56 -17.38
C LYS A 149 -12.06 -11.12 -18.55
N PRO A 150 -11.77 -12.00 -19.54
CA PRO A 150 -11.07 -11.58 -20.74
C PRO A 150 -11.83 -10.42 -21.40
N ASN A 151 -11.10 -9.44 -21.91
CA ASN A 151 -11.70 -8.44 -22.78
C ASN A 151 -12.16 -9.16 -24.06
N SER A 152 -13.47 -9.19 -24.30
CA SER A 152 -14.05 -9.61 -25.59
C SER A 152 -13.69 -8.63 -26.70
#